data_AF-A0A1F2P5N2-F1
#
_entry.id   AF-A0A1F2P5N2-F1
#
_cell.length_a   1.000
_cell.length_b   1.000
_cell.length_c   1.000
_cell.angle_alpha   90.00
_cell.angle_beta   90.00
_cell.angle_gamma   90.00
#
_symmetry.space_group_name_H-M   'P 1'
#
loop_
_entity.id
_entity.type
_entity.pdbx_description
1 polymer ?
#
loop_
_entity_poly.entity_id
_entity_poly.type
_entity_poly.pdbx_seq_one_letter_code
_entity_poly.pdbx_strand_id
1 'polypeptide(L)' 'MAGMGRGGRGRMGGRGLGPGGECKCPSCGTTVPHKRGVPCYEEICPKCGSRMVRP' A
#
# COMPACT_ATOMS: atom_id res chain seq x y z
N MET A 1 36.07 12.73 -27.40
CA MET A 1 34.59 12.88 -27.34
C MET A 1 34.00 11.55 -27.81
N ALA A 2 33.03 10.86 -27.20
CA ALA A 2 32.05 11.09 -26.12
C ALA A 2 32.23 9.96 -25.07
N GLY A 3 31.87 10.04 -23.80
CA GLY A 3 30.72 10.65 -23.13
C GLY A 3 30.28 9.65 -22.05
N MET A 4 30.71 9.88 -20.81
CA MET A 4 30.37 9.06 -19.64
C MET A 4 28.85 9.11 -19.39
N GLY A 5 28.21 7.95 -19.22
CA GLY A 5 26.79 7.84 -18.88
C GLY A 5 26.55 6.76 -17.83
N ARG A 6 26.94 7.05 -16.59
CA ARG A 6 26.64 6.26 -15.40
C ARG A 6 25.12 6.20 -15.17
N GLY A 7 24.66 5.05 -14.70
CA GLY A 7 23.62 4.98 -13.67
C GLY A 7 22.21 5.31 -14.12
N GLY A 8 21.42 4.26 -14.36
CA GLY A 8 19.99 4.38 -14.58
C GLY A 8 19.19 3.24 -13.94
N ARG A 9 19.58 2.78 -12.74
CA ARG A 9 18.77 1.88 -11.91
C ARG A 9 17.62 2.69 -11.30
N GLY A 10 16.76 3.21 -12.17
CA GLY A 10 15.62 4.08 -11.87
C GLY A 10 14.36 3.26 -11.61
N ARG A 11 14.27 2.74 -10.38
CA ARG A 11 13.05 2.53 -9.60
C ARG A 11 11.74 2.49 -10.39
N MET A 12 11.30 1.29 -10.77
CA MET A 12 9.87 0.99 -10.89
C MET A 12 9.52 -0.14 -9.92
N GLY A 13 9.96 -0.01 -8.66
CA GLY A 13 9.39 -0.74 -7.53
C GLY A 13 8.04 -0.13 -7.10
N GLY A 14 7.33 0.50 -8.02
CA GLY A 14 5.96 0.92 -7.82
C GLY A 14 5.13 -0.35 -7.79
N ARG A 15 4.99 -0.94 -6.60
CA ARG A 15 3.87 -1.82 -6.31
C ARG A 15 2.64 -0.94 -6.48
N GLY A 16 2.20 -0.77 -7.72
CA GLY A 16 0.86 -0.37 -8.05
C GLY A 16 -0.02 -1.49 -7.54
N LEU A 17 -0.26 -1.49 -6.23
CA LEU A 17 -1.31 -2.26 -5.60
C LEU A 17 -2.56 -1.64 -6.22
N GLY A 18 -3.02 -2.21 -7.34
CA GLY A 18 -4.09 -1.66 -8.17
C GLY A 18 -5.39 -1.48 -7.38
N PRO A 19 -6.55 -1.29 -8.01
CA PRO A 19 -7.82 -1.12 -7.29
C PRO A 19 -8.23 -2.32 -6.38
N GLY A 20 -7.39 -3.35 -6.22
CA GLY A 20 -7.35 -4.23 -5.06
C GLY A 20 -5.99 -4.10 -4.34
N GLY A 21 -6.01 -3.52 -3.14
CA GLY A 21 -4.88 -3.53 -2.20
C GLY A 21 -5.24 -4.34 -0.95
N GLU A 22 -4.37 -4.30 0.05
CA GLU A 22 -4.66 -4.75 1.41
C GLU A 22 -4.80 -3.52 2.31
N CYS A 23 -5.81 -3.52 3.17
CA CYS A 23 -5.95 -2.50 4.21
C CYS A 23 -5.10 -2.93 5.40
N LYS A 24 -4.22 -2.05 5.88
CA LYS A 24 -3.40 -2.27 7.06
C LYS A 24 -3.92 -1.45 8.22
N CYS A 25 -4.02 -2.05 9.39
CA CYS A 25 -4.31 -1.32 10.62
C CYS A 25 -3.04 -0.56 11.07
N PRO A 26 -3.10 0.76 11.28
CA PRO A 26 -1.95 1.53 11.74
C PRO A 26 -1.67 1.30 13.23
N SER A 27 -2.65 0.85 14.01
CA SER A 27 -2.50 0.62 15.44
C SER A 27 -1.85 -0.71 15.78
N CYS A 28 -2.23 -1.79 15.10
CA CYS A 28 -1.74 -3.15 15.41
C CYS A 28 -1.03 -3.85 14.25
N GLY A 29 -0.97 -3.23 13.06
CA GLY A 29 -0.30 -3.79 11.89
C GLY A 29 -1.07 -4.89 11.14
N THR A 30 -2.29 -5.23 11.55
CA THR A 30 -3.12 -6.26 10.90
C THR A 30 -3.44 -5.87 9.45
N THR A 31 -3.21 -6.77 8.52
CA THR A 31 -3.60 -6.61 7.11
C THR A 31 -4.86 -7.41 6.80
N VAL A 32 -5.80 -6.79 6.09
CA VAL A 32 -7.02 -7.44 5.60
C VAL A 32 -7.16 -7.17 4.10
N PRO A 33 -7.82 -8.06 3.35
CA PRO A 33 -8.13 -7.80 1.95
C PRO A 33 -9.03 -6.57 1.83
N HIS A 34 -8.66 -5.61 0.97
CA HIS A 34 -9.52 -4.47 0.66
C HIS A 34 -10.75 -4.94 -0.11
N LYS A 35 -11.94 -4.58 0.37
CA LYS A 35 -13.19 -4.83 -0.35
C LYS A 35 -13.42 -3.74 -1.38
N ARG A 36 -13.69 -4.13 -2.63
CA ARG A 36 -14.08 -3.17 -3.68
C ARG A 36 -15.37 -2.47 -3.28
N GLY A 37 -15.40 -1.14 -3.43
CA GLY A 37 -16.54 -0.31 -3.08
C GLY A 37 -16.59 0.11 -1.60
N VAL A 38 -15.71 -0.41 -0.74
CA VAL A 38 -15.60 0.01 0.66
C VAL A 38 -14.18 0.53 0.93
N PRO A 39 -14.00 1.83 1.23
CA PRO A 39 -12.68 2.36 1.52
C PRO A 39 -12.10 1.75 2.81
N CYS A 40 -10.77 1.58 2.86
CA CYS A 40 -10.11 0.98 4.04
C CYS A 40 -10.44 1.69 5.35
N TYR A 41 -10.65 2.99 5.35
CA TYR A 41 -10.95 3.77 6.56
C TYR A 41 -12.37 3.59 7.09
N GLU A 42 -13.30 3.04 6.30
CA GLU A 42 -14.62 2.64 6.77
C GLU A 42 -14.61 1.25 7.40
N GLU A 43 -13.63 0.40 7.07
CA GLU A 43 -13.45 -0.89 7.74
C GLU A 43 -12.82 -0.71 9.12
N ILE A 44 -13.40 -1.40 10.11
CA ILE A 44 -12.91 -1.47 11.49
C ILE A 44 -12.00 -2.69 11.65
N CYS A 45 -10.83 -2.50 12.26
CA CYS A 45 -9.90 -3.59 12.50
C CYS A 45 -10.47 -4.60 13.51
N PRO A 46 -10.61 -5.89 13.15
CA PRO A 46 -11.18 -6.91 14.04
C PRO A 46 -10.28 -7.24 15.24
N LYS A 47 -9.00 -6.84 15.23
CA LYS A 47 -8.08 -7.08 16.36
C LYS A 47 -8.10 -6.00 17.43
N CYS A 48 -8.37 -4.73 17.06
CA CYS A 48 -8.18 -3.60 17.97
C CYS A 48 -9.28 -2.52 17.90
N GLY A 49 -10.19 -2.60 16.93
CA GLY A 49 -11.26 -1.61 16.77
C GLY A 49 -10.86 -0.31 16.07
N SER A 50 -9.59 -0.13 15.68
CA SER A 50 -9.15 1.06 14.94
C SER A 50 -9.59 1.03 13.47
N ARG A 51 -9.81 2.22 12.89
CA ARG A 51 -10.04 2.36 11.45
C ARG A 51 -8.83 1.88 10.66
N MET A 52 -9.07 1.11 9.61
CA MET A 52 -7.98 0.60 8.78
C MET A 52 -7.52 1.67 7.78
N VAL A 53 -6.30 1.56 7.27
CA VAL A 53 -5.76 2.50 6.28
C VAL A 53 -5.16 1.73 5.13
N ARG A 54 -5.11 2.35 3.96
CA ARG A 54 -4.31 1.82 2.86
C ARG A 54 -2.86 2.29 3.07
N PRO A 55 -1.90 1.37 3.27
CA PRO A 55 -0.49 1.74 3.46
C PRO A 55 0.15 2.29 2.17
#